data_AF-A0A662TLV7-F1
#
_entry.id   AF-A0A662TLV7-F1
#
_cell.length_a   1.000
_cell.length_b   1.000
_cell.length_c   1.000
_cell.angle_alpha   90.00
_cell.angle_beta   90.00
_cell.angle_gamma   90.00
#
_symmetry.space_group_name_H-M   'P 1'
#
loop_
_entity.id
_entity.type
_entity.pdbx_description
1 polymer ?
#
loop_
_entity_poly.entity_id
_entity_poly.type
_entity_poly.pdbx_seq_one_letter_code
_entity_poly.pdbx_strand_id
1 'polypeptide(L)'
;MSENTEKEEIKYQIVDRKFFVSREDIGEQGVLSIVNSVKDKIFGKRFSLFSSKDVRIIPKEIDRKYKLLIKISGTYTVDYFRKAYYYVFVDRNVQEVVINDRPIKVEAVSEEKDMYQVRIEALERVVKSSSDYMIIDAHGRELKKNAIPNVNYMEITDAVIRQYDDYEKPATHIPEHIRKLIGKLKNILPKRYEKINNENVMIAEYFYYIPVYYVTLLKAPEGSTKMIEINGITGEVREIK
;
A
#
# COMPACT_ATOMS: atom_id res chain seq x y z
N MET A 1 3.45 26.37 -29.85
CA MET A 1 2.39 26.53 -28.84
C MET A 1 2.43 25.30 -27.96
N SER A 2 3.05 25.41 -26.78
CA SER A 2 3.15 24.33 -25.80
C SER A 2 1.83 24.27 -25.02
N GLU A 3 1.08 23.20 -25.21
CA GLU A 3 -0.12 22.88 -24.42
C GLU A 3 0.25 22.77 -22.95
N ASN A 4 -0.19 23.75 -22.17
CA ASN A 4 -0.10 23.73 -20.73
C ASN A 4 -1.20 22.78 -20.24
N THR A 5 -0.88 21.48 -20.13
CA THR A 5 -1.76 20.53 -19.46
C THR A 5 -1.74 20.87 -17.97
N GLU A 6 -2.65 21.75 -17.54
CA GLU A 6 -2.98 21.89 -16.12
C GLU A 6 -3.37 20.51 -15.61
N LYS A 7 -2.46 19.86 -14.87
CA LYS A 7 -2.77 18.63 -14.16
C LYS A 7 -3.88 18.97 -13.19
N GLU A 8 -5.10 18.54 -13.48
CA GLU A 8 -6.22 18.62 -12.55
C GLU A 8 -5.75 18.17 -11.16
N GLU A 9 -5.83 19.10 -10.20
CA GLU A 9 -5.45 18.81 -8.83
C GLU A 9 -6.50 17.87 -8.24
N ILE A 10 -6.12 16.59 -8.07
CA ILE A 10 -6.97 15.59 -7.44
C ILE A 10 -7.25 16.04 -6.01
N LYS A 11 -8.51 16.39 -5.73
CA LYS A 11 -8.96 16.75 -4.38
C LYS A 11 -9.11 15.50 -3.51
N TYR A 12 -8.49 15.53 -2.33
CA TYR A 12 -8.64 14.51 -1.30
C TYR A 12 -8.53 15.15 0.09
N GLN A 13 -9.06 14.46 1.10
CA GLN A 13 -8.95 14.86 2.50
C GLN A 13 -8.07 13.86 3.25
N ILE A 14 -7.08 14.36 4.00
CA ILE A 14 -6.39 13.55 5.01
C ILE A 14 -7.26 13.53 6.26
N VAL A 15 -7.78 12.36 6.62
CA VAL A 15 -8.76 12.18 7.71
C VAL A 15 -8.14 11.60 8.97
N ASP A 16 -6.98 10.94 8.84
CA ASP A 16 -6.24 10.39 9.97
C ASP A 16 -4.73 10.43 9.66
N ARG A 17 -3.93 10.77 10.67
CA ARG A 17 -2.46 10.73 10.62
C ARG A 17 -1.94 10.30 11.98
N LYS A 18 -1.38 9.09 12.05
CA LYS A 18 -0.88 8.53 13.32
C LYS A 18 0.52 7.94 13.18
N PHE A 19 1.22 7.91 14.30
CA PHE A 19 2.58 7.40 14.41
C PHE A 19 2.60 6.28 15.43
N PHE A 20 3.27 5.20 15.10
CA PHE A 20 3.28 3.95 15.84
C PHE A 20 4.70 3.48 15.99
N VAL A 21 5.08 3.01 17.18
CA VAL A 21 6.38 2.40 17.44
C VAL A 21 6.19 1.00 18.03
N SER A 22 6.96 0.04 17.53
CA SER A 22 7.03 -1.29 18.14
C SER A 22 8.11 -1.30 19.21
N ARG A 23 7.91 -2.10 20.26
CA ARG A 23 8.99 -2.48 21.16
C ARG A 23 9.94 -3.46 20.47
N GLU A 24 11.19 -3.46 20.92
CA GLU A 24 12.17 -4.48 20.58
C GLU A 24 11.90 -5.74 21.42
N ASP A 25 11.91 -6.91 20.78
CA ASP A 25 11.65 -8.19 21.45
C ASP A 25 12.96 -8.94 21.74
N ILE A 26 13.99 -8.77 20.90
CA ILE A 26 15.25 -9.52 21.02
C ILE A 26 16.28 -8.84 21.94
N GLY A 27 16.29 -7.50 21.98
CA GLY A 27 17.30 -6.70 22.67
C GLY A 27 18.75 -6.95 22.19
N GLU A 28 19.71 -6.27 22.79
CA GLU A 28 21.13 -6.35 22.42
C GLU A 28 21.74 -7.75 22.64
N GLN A 29 21.36 -8.44 23.72
CA GLN A 29 21.84 -9.80 24.00
C GLN A 29 21.32 -10.80 22.95
N GLY A 30 20.06 -10.67 22.52
CA GLY A 30 19.50 -11.47 21.43
C GLY A 30 20.23 -11.20 20.11
N VAL A 31 20.53 -9.92 19.82
CA VAL A 31 21.35 -9.51 18.67
C VAL A 31 22.72 -10.18 18.69
N LEU A 32 23.44 -10.15 19.81
CA LEU A 32 24.75 -10.80 19.94
C LEU A 32 24.66 -12.33 19.73
N SER A 33 23.60 -12.96 20.23
CA SER A 33 23.33 -14.39 20.00
C SER A 33 23.13 -14.70 18.52
N ILE A 34 22.30 -13.90 17.83
CA ILE A 34 22.07 -14.01 16.39
C ILE A 34 23.38 -13.83 15.64
N VAL A 35 24.13 -12.74 15.90
CA VAL A 35 25.43 -12.46 15.29
C VAL A 35 26.37 -13.66 15.42
N ASN A 36 26.49 -14.24 16.61
CA ASN A 36 27.34 -15.39 16.85
C ASN A 36 26.93 -16.61 16.01
N SER A 37 25.64 -16.80 15.74
CA SER A 37 25.13 -17.89 14.91
C SER A 37 25.33 -17.69 13.40
N VAL A 38 25.42 -16.44 12.92
CA VAL A 38 25.49 -16.12 11.48
C VAL A 38 26.85 -15.63 10.98
N LYS A 39 27.73 -15.15 11.88
CA LYS A 39 28.99 -14.46 11.51
C LYS A 39 29.89 -15.24 10.55
N ASP A 40 30.05 -16.55 10.75
CA ASP A 40 30.90 -17.38 9.88
C ASP A 40 30.36 -17.53 8.46
N LYS A 41 29.02 -17.53 8.31
CA LYS A 41 28.35 -17.57 7.00
C LYS A 41 28.51 -16.24 6.26
N ILE A 42 28.38 -15.12 6.97
CA ILE A 42 28.47 -13.77 6.40
C ILE A 42 29.84 -13.54 5.74
N PHE A 43 30.93 -13.99 6.35
CA PHE A 43 32.27 -13.86 5.75
C PHE A 43 32.61 -14.99 4.76
N GLY A 44 31.63 -15.82 4.39
CA GLY A 44 31.75 -16.78 3.30
C GLY A 44 32.88 -17.77 3.52
N LYS A 45 32.95 -18.40 4.70
CA LYS A 45 33.84 -19.57 4.89
C LYS A 45 33.40 -20.70 3.96
N ARG A 46 33.86 -20.70 2.72
CA ARG A 46 34.38 -21.93 2.10
C ARG A 46 35.58 -22.30 2.96
N PHE A 47 35.58 -23.49 3.54
CA PHE A 47 36.70 -24.03 4.32
C PHE A 47 38.03 -23.73 3.62
N SER A 48 38.75 -22.68 4.05
CA SER A 48 40.10 -22.44 3.58
C SER A 48 41.00 -23.38 4.35
N LEU A 49 41.92 -24.02 3.63
CA LEU A 49 42.94 -24.94 4.14
C LEU A 49 43.95 -24.28 5.10
N PHE A 50 43.67 -23.08 5.61
CA PHE A 50 44.55 -22.37 6.54
C PHE A 50 43.92 -22.35 7.93
N SER A 51 44.56 -23.09 8.84
CA SER A 51 44.38 -23.14 10.29
C SER A 51 43.41 -22.10 10.88
N SER A 52 42.25 -22.58 11.28
CA SER A 52 41.11 -21.84 11.85
C SER A 52 41.33 -21.21 13.23
N LYS A 53 42.57 -21.08 13.72
CA LYS A 53 42.85 -20.68 15.12
C LYS A 53 42.98 -19.16 15.35
N ASP A 54 43.33 -18.37 14.32
CA ASP A 54 43.63 -16.94 14.50
C ASP A 54 42.61 -15.98 13.86
N VAL A 55 41.69 -16.48 13.02
CA VAL A 55 40.65 -15.62 12.40
C VAL A 55 39.42 -15.55 13.31
N ARG A 56 39.17 -14.37 13.88
CA ARG A 56 38.00 -14.10 14.74
C ARG A 56 37.09 -13.08 14.07
N ILE A 57 35.79 -13.38 14.04
CA ILE A 57 34.77 -12.43 13.65
C ILE A 57 34.09 -11.94 14.92
N ILE A 58 34.18 -10.64 15.17
CA ILE A 58 33.65 -9.99 16.38
C ILE A 58 32.71 -8.83 15.99
N PRO A 59 31.64 -8.58 16.76
CA PRO A 59 30.89 -7.33 16.64
C PRO A 59 31.78 -6.19 17.11
N LYS A 60 31.97 -5.19 16.23
CA LYS A 60 32.75 -3.97 16.48
C LYS A 60 31.84 -2.85 16.99
N GLU A 61 30.65 -2.75 16.44
CA GLU A 61 29.67 -1.68 16.70
C GLU A 61 28.26 -2.25 16.55
N ILE A 62 27.35 -1.78 17.40
CA ILE A 62 25.93 -2.15 17.40
C ILE A 62 25.14 -0.86 17.54
N ASP A 63 24.51 -0.42 16.46
CA ASP A 63 23.66 0.76 16.44
C ASP A 63 22.20 0.36 16.36
N ARG A 64 21.40 0.85 17.31
CA ARG A 64 19.95 0.71 17.24
C ARG A 64 19.33 1.92 16.55
N LYS A 65 18.45 1.65 15.58
CA LYS A 65 17.64 2.65 14.89
C LYS A 65 16.19 2.17 14.77
N TYR A 66 15.28 3.11 14.55
CA TYR A 66 13.88 2.86 14.25
C TYR A 66 13.61 3.17 12.78
N LYS A 67 13.49 2.11 11.99
CA LYS A 67 13.22 2.18 10.55
C LYS A 67 11.76 2.51 10.30
N LEU A 68 11.50 3.42 9.36
CA LEU A 68 10.16 3.92 9.07
C LEU A 68 9.53 3.17 7.89
N LEU A 69 8.33 2.62 8.14
CA LEU A 69 7.39 2.17 7.12
C LEU A 69 6.13 3.04 7.16
N ILE A 70 5.65 3.48 6.00
CA ILE A 70 4.47 4.35 5.90
C ILE A 70 3.37 3.56 5.19
N LYS A 71 2.24 3.35 5.87
CA LYS A 71 1.02 2.81 5.28
C LYS A 71 0.10 3.96 4.90
N ILE A 72 -0.19 4.08 3.62
CA ILE A 72 -1.16 5.05 3.08
C ILE A 72 -2.41 4.26 2.73
N SER A 73 -3.51 4.54 3.43
CA SER A 73 -4.81 3.91 3.21
C SER A 73 -5.76 4.93 2.60
N GLY A 74 -6.65 4.49 1.73
CA GLY A 74 -7.61 5.38 1.09
C GLY A 74 -8.94 4.72 0.83
N THR A 75 -9.98 5.53 0.92
CA THR A 75 -11.35 5.17 0.56
C THR A 75 -11.85 6.18 -0.46
N TYR A 76 -12.40 5.66 -1.55
CA TYR A 76 -13.04 6.43 -2.60
C TYR A 76 -14.51 6.08 -2.66
N THR A 77 -15.37 7.09 -2.60
CA THR A 77 -16.82 6.92 -2.72
C THR A 77 -17.34 7.86 -3.80
N VAL A 78 -18.15 7.32 -4.70
CA VAL A 78 -18.72 8.07 -5.82
C VAL A 78 -20.20 7.74 -5.99
N ASP A 79 -20.98 8.80 -6.17
CA ASP A 79 -22.40 8.80 -6.46
C ASP A 79 -22.58 9.40 -7.86
N TYR A 80 -22.99 8.58 -8.82
CA TYR A 80 -23.07 8.96 -10.23
C TYR A 80 -24.34 8.42 -10.89
N PHE A 81 -24.78 9.12 -11.94
CA PHE A 81 -25.85 8.66 -12.81
C PHE A 81 -25.28 7.94 -14.03
N ARG A 82 -25.90 6.84 -14.44
CA ARG A 82 -25.60 6.17 -15.71
C ARG A 82 -26.89 5.85 -16.46
N LYS A 83 -26.82 5.86 -17.78
CA LYS A 83 -27.87 5.25 -18.62
C LYS A 83 -27.91 3.75 -18.40
N ALA A 84 -29.12 3.23 -18.30
CA ALA A 84 -29.41 1.81 -18.29
C ALA A 84 -30.55 1.53 -19.28
N TYR A 85 -30.55 0.31 -19.80
CA TYR A 85 -31.61 -0.18 -20.67
C TYR A 85 -32.20 -1.41 -20.01
N TYR A 86 -33.50 -1.37 -19.75
CA TYR A 86 -34.27 -2.52 -19.27
C TYR A 86 -35.12 -3.06 -20.41
N TYR A 87 -35.27 -4.37 -20.42
CA TYR A 87 -36.04 -5.08 -21.42
C TYR A 87 -37.18 -5.81 -20.72
N VAL A 88 -38.41 -5.53 -21.13
CA VAL A 88 -39.61 -6.18 -20.61
C VAL A 88 -40.23 -7.00 -21.73
N PHE A 89 -40.29 -8.32 -21.54
CA PHE A 89 -40.93 -9.21 -22.49
C PHE A 89 -42.45 -9.07 -22.42
N VAL A 90 -43.08 -9.07 -23.60
CA VAL A 90 -44.53 -8.90 -23.76
C VAL A 90 -45.07 -9.98 -24.68
N ASP A 91 -46.38 -10.22 -24.60
CA ASP A 91 -47.08 -11.13 -25.51
C ASP A 91 -47.05 -10.61 -26.95
N ARG A 92 -47.05 -11.52 -27.93
CA ARG A 92 -47.00 -11.20 -29.36
C ARG A 92 -48.10 -10.25 -29.85
N ASN A 93 -49.25 -10.24 -29.17
CA ASN A 93 -50.38 -9.42 -29.58
C ASN A 93 -50.33 -8.01 -28.99
N VAL A 94 -49.37 -7.70 -28.12
CA VAL A 94 -49.16 -6.36 -27.56
C VAL A 94 -48.58 -5.46 -28.65
N GLN A 95 -49.29 -4.37 -28.97
CA GLN A 95 -48.88 -3.42 -30.01
C GLN A 95 -48.00 -2.28 -29.45
N GLU A 96 -48.30 -1.83 -28.23
CA GLU A 96 -47.55 -0.80 -27.51
C GLU A 96 -47.65 -0.99 -26.00
N VAL A 97 -46.66 -0.49 -25.26
CA VAL A 97 -46.69 -0.38 -23.80
C VAL A 97 -46.64 1.09 -23.43
N VAL A 98 -47.60 1.56 -22.64
CA VAL A 98 -47.64 2.96 -22.20
C VAL A 98 -47.05 3.09 -20.80
N ILE A 99 -46.01 3.92 -20.65
CA ILE A 99 -45.39 4.26 -19.35
C ILE A 99 -45.39 5.77 -19.19
N ASN A 100 -45.98 6.29 -18.11
CA ASN A 100 -46.13 7.72 -17.84
C ASN A 100 -46.69 8.49 -19.07
N ASP A 101 -47.77 7.98 -19.64
CA ASP A 101 -48.47 8.55 -20.81
C ASP A 101 -47.63 8.64 -22.09
N ARG A 102 -46.51 7.89 -22.16
CA ARG A 102 -45.68 7.78 -23.36
C ARG A 102 -45.77 6.37 -23.93
N PRO A 103 -46.25 6.20 -25.18
CA PRO A 103 -46.24 4.90 -25.82
C PRO A 103 -44.80 4.50 -26.17
N ILE A 104 -44.44 3.27 -25.80
CA ILE A 104 -43.18 2.63 -26.13
C ILE A 104 -43.49 1.52 -27.13
N LYS A 105 -42.81 1.57 -28.27
CA LYS A 105 -42.99 0.61 -29.35
C LYS A 105 -42.47 -0.77 -28.94
N VAL A 106 -43.23 -1.81 -29.27
CA VAL A 106 -42.79 -3.21 -29.13
C VAL A 106 -41.82 -3.55 -30.27
N GLU A 107 -40.72 -4.20 -29.92
CA GLU A 107 -39.69 -4.69 -30.83
C GLU A 107 -39.67 -6.22 -30.82
N ALA A 108 -39.59 -6.85 -31.99
CA ALA A 108 -39.38 -8.28 -32.11
C ALA A 108 -37.92 -8.62 -31.80
N VAL A 109 -37.68 -9.50 -30.83
CA VAL A 109 -36.33 -10.00 -30.49
C VAL A 109 -35.99 -11.22 -31.35
N SER A 110 -36.99 -12.06 -31.59
CA SER A 110 -36.91 -13.20 -32.50
C SER A 110 -38.32 -13.51 -32.99
N GLU A 111 -38.61 -13.21 -34.25
CA GLU A 111 -39.89 -13.50 -34.88
C GLU A 111 -40.17 -15.02 -34.94
N GLU A 112 -39.13 -15.83 -35.19
CA GLU A 112 -39.22 -17.29 -35.23
C GLU A 112 -39.59 -17.92 -33.86
N LYS A 113 -39.32 -17.20 -32.76
CA LYS A 113 -39.56 -17.68 -31.38
C LYS A 113 -40.70 -16.94 -30.69
N ASP A 114 -41.47 -16.14 -31.43
CA ASP A 114 -42.62 -15.38 -30.93
C ASP A 114 -42.26 -14.50 -29.69
N MET A 115 -41.03 -13.96 -29.68
CA MET A 115 -40.48 -13.25 -28.51
C MET A 115 -40.37 -11.74 -28.79
N TYR A 116 -41.18 -10.98 -28.07
CA TYR A 116 -41.31 -9.53 -28.20
C TYR A 116 -40.92 -8.83 -26.90
N GLN A 117 -40.33 -7.65 -27.02
CA GLN A 117 -39.92 -6.86 -25.86
C GLN A 117 -40.15 -5.38 -26.08
N VAL A 118 -40.23 -4.63 -25.00
CA VAL A 118 -40.05 -3.17 -25.01
C VAL A 118 -38.72 -2.83 -24.35
N ARG A 119 -37.99 -1.90 -24.96
CA ARG A 119 -36.75 -1.34 -24.43
C ARG A 119 -37.05 -0.03 -23.71
N ILE A 120 -36.72 0.01 -22.43
CA ILE A 120 -36.93 1.18 -21.56
C ILE A 120 -35.56 1.81 -21.29
N GLU A 121 -35.35 3.05 -21.75
CA GLU A 121 -34.19 3.86 -21.36
C GLU A 121 -34.46 4.51 -20.00
N ALA A 122 -33.53 4.33 -19.06
CA ALA A 122 -33.63 4.89 -17.73
C ALA A 122 -32.27 5.47 -17.28
N LEU A 123 -32.33 6.34 -16.27
CA LEU A 123 -31.15 6.82 -15.55
C LEU A 123 -31.09 6.14 -14.18
N GLU A 124 -30.04 5.36 -13.96
CA GLU A 124 -29.73 4.82 -12.64
C GLU A 124 -28.84 5.78 -11.87
N ARG A 125 -29.19 6.09 -10.62
CA ARG A 125 -28.25 6.67 -9.64
C ARG A 125 -27.54 5.54 -8.92
N VAL A 126 -26.22 5.48 -9.03
CA VAL A 126 -25.39 4.41 -8.51
C VAL A 126 -24.39 4.99 -7.52
N VAL A 127 -24.35 4.40 -6.32
CA VAL A 127 -23.32 4.68 -5.32
C VAL A 127 -22.36 3.51 -5.27
N LYS A 128 -21.06 3.79 -5.43
CA LYS A 128 -20.00 2.80 -5.25
C LYS A 128 -18.93 3.32 -4.31
N SER A 129 -18.27 2.38 -3.65
CA SER A 129 -17.10 2.65 -2.83
C SER A 129 -16.00 1.63 -3.09
N SER A 130 -14.75 2.06 -3.01
CA SER A 130 -13.57 1.21 -3.03
C SER A 130 -12.64 1.65 -1.91
N SER A 131 -11.88 0.70 -1.38
CA SER A 131 -10.85 0.97 -0.37
C SER A 131 -9.63 0.11 -0.64
N ASP A 132 -8.46 0.71 -0.48
CA ASP A 132 -7.19 0.03 -0.66
C ASP A 132 -6.10 0.77 0.13
N TYR A 133 -4.93 0.14 0.24
CA TYR A 133 -3.77 0.74 0.87
C TYR A 133 -2.49 0.29 0.18
N MET A 134 -1.43 1.07 0.41
CA MET A 134 -0.07 0.73 0.02
C MET A 134 0.89 0.98 1.17
N ILE A 135 2.04 0.30 1.14
CA ILE A 135 3.11 0.45 2.12
C ILE A 135 4.35 0.90 1.37
N ILE A 136 5.03 1.92 1.90
CA ILE A 136 6.30 2.42 1.38
C ILE A 136 7.33 2.48 2.52
N ASP A 137 8.61 2.43 2.19
CA ASP A 137 9.66 2.79 3.15
C ASP A 137 9.90 4.30 3.20
N ALA A 138 10.80 4.75 4.09
CA ALA A 138 11.16 6.16 4.25
C ALA A 138 11.66 6.83 2.95
N HIS A 139 12.21 6.05 2.02
CA HIS A 139 12.70 6.53 0.72
C HIS A 139 11.65 6.47 -0.39
N GLY A 140 10.43 5.99 -0.09
CA GLY A 140 9.32 5.93 -1.03
C GLY A 140 9.27 4.67 -1.90
N ARG A 141 10.07 3.65 -1.60
CA ARG A 141 9.99 2.36 -2.30
C ARG A 141 8.75 1.61 -1.85
N GLU A 142 7.90 1.21 -2.80
CA GLU A 142 6.70 0.41 -2.50
C GLU A 142 7.09 -0.99 -2.04
N LEU A 143 6.53 -1.39 -0.91
CA LEU A 143 6.74 -2.69 -0.27
C LEU A 143 5.51 -3.58 -0.42
N LYS A 144 5.68 -4.88 -0.12
CA LYS A 144 4.56 -5.81 -0.04
C LYS A 144 3.59 -5.42 1.08
N LYS A 145 2.30 -5.74 0.91
CA LYS A 145 1.23 -5.42 1.86
C LYS A 145 1.39 -6.02 3.26
N ASN A 146 2.27 -7.02 3.41
CA ASN A 146 2.60 -7.67 4.67
C ASN A 146 3.97 -7.24 5.24
N ALA A 147 4.54 -6.13 4.75
CA ALA A 147 5.85 -5.65 5.21
C ALA A 147 5.84 -5.09 6.64
N ILE A 148 4.69 -4.66 7.15
CA ILE A 148 4.52 -4.25 8.55
C ILE A 148 4.30 -5.52 9.38
N PRO A 149 5.19 -5.83 10.35
CA PRO A 149 5.02 -6.97 11.25
C PRO A 149 3.70 -6.91 12.03
N ASN A 150 3.10 -8.06 12.26
CA ASN A 150 1.91 -8.16 13.10
C ASN A 150 2.32 -8.26 14.57
N VAL A 151 2.61 -7.12 15.20
CA VAL A 151 2.99 -7.01 16.61
C VAL A 151 2.26 -5.87 17.31
N ASN A 152 2.47 -5.75 18.61
CA ASN A 152 1.92 -4.65 19.40
C ASN A 152 2.67 -3.35 19.12
N TYR A 153 1.92 -2.34 18.68
CA TYR A 153 2.42 -1.00 18.49
C TYR A 153 1.87 -0.07 19.56
N MET A 154 2.70 0.88 19.99
CA MET A 154 2.29 2.02 20.81
C MET A 154 2.13 3.24 19.92
N GLU A 155 1.00 3.93 20.02
CA GLU A 155 0.83 5.22 19.36
C GLU A 155 1.73 6.27 20.03
N ILE A 156 2.46 7.03 19.22
CA ILE A 156 3.36 8.10 19.64
C ILE A 156 3.01 9.39 18.89
N THR A 157 3.61 10.49 19.32
CA THR A 157 3.45 11.79 18.66
C THR A 157 4.65 12.10 17.77
N ASP A 158 4.45 12.97 16.79
CA ASP A 158 5.53 13.52 15.96
C ASP A 158 6.61 14.23 16.79
N ALA A 159 6.26 14.74 17.98
CA ALA A 159 7.24 15.34 18.89
C ALA A 159 8.30 14.33 19.36
N VAL A 160 7.91 13.08 19.62
CA VAL A 160 8.85 12.00 20.00
C VAL A 160 9.85 11.75 18.86
N ILE A 161 9.35 11.66 17.63
CA ILE A 161 10.17 11.41 16.43
C ILE A 161 11.18 12.53 16.19
N ARG A 162 10.79 13.78 16.46
CA ARG A 162 11.68 14.94 16.30
C ARG A 162 12.73 15.07 17.41
N GLN A 163 12.46 14.50 18.58
CA GLN A 163 13.34 14.59 19.75
C GLN A 163 14.54 13.64 19.67
N TYR A 164 14.38 12.48 19.01
CA TYR A 164 15.41 11.43 19.00
C TYR A 164 15.93 11.14 17.59
N ASP A 165 17.25 11.10 17.44
CA ASP A 165 17.95 10.87 16.16
C ASP A 165 18.01 9.40 15.72
N ASP A 166 17.46 8.49 16.54
CA ASP A 166 17.35 7.07 16.18
C ASP A 166 16.12 6.78 15.31
N TYR A 167 15.14 7.70 15.20
CA TYR A 167 13.99 7.57 14.31
C TYR A 167 14.29 8.04 12.88
N GLU A 168 14.06 7.15 11.92
CA GLU A 168 14.20 7.47 10.50
C GLU A 168 13.14 8.48 10.04
N LYS A 169 13.56 9.54 9.36
CA LYS A 169 12.64 10.57 8.86
C LYS A 169 12.21 10.23 7.42
N PRO A 170 10.96 10.52 7.02
CA PRO A 170 10.53 10.32 5.65
C PRO A 170 11.35 11.22 4.70
N ALA A 171 12.08 10.61 3.78
CA ALA A 171 12.85 11.27 2.73
C ALA A 171 12.06 11.44 1.42
N THR A 172 10.83 10.90 1.38
CA THR A 172 10.00 10.80 0.17
C THR A 172 8.82 11.77 0.16
N HIS A 173 8.35 12.11 -1.04
CA HIS A 173 7.21 12.98 -1.27
C HIS A 173 5.89 12.16 -1.30
N ILE A 174 5.30 11.97 -0.11
CA ILE A 174 4.06 11.21 0.11
C ILE A 174 2.89 11.56 -0.86
N PRO A 175 2.67 12.84 -1.25
CA PRO A 175 1.59 13.19 -2.18
C PRO A 175 1.61 12.45 -3.52
N GLU A 176 2.76 12.02 -4.03
CA GLU A 176 2.84 11.24 -5.26
C GLU A 176 2.26 9.82 -5.09
N HIS A 177 2.57 9.17 -3.97
CA HIS A 177 2.00 7.86 -3.63
C HIS A 177 0.51 7.95 -3.35
N ILE A 178 0.05 9.04 -2.73
CA ILE A 178 -1.39 9.32 -2.57
C ILE A 178 -2.07 9.39 -3.94
N ARG A 179 -1.55 10.17 -4.89
CA ARG A 179 -2.12 10.25 -6.26
C ARG A 179 -2.15 8.88 -6.94
N LYS A 180 -1.08 8.09 -6.80
CA LYS A 180 -1.02 6.71 -7.33
C LYS A 180 -2.11 5.82 -6.72
N LEU A 181 -2.32 5.90 -5.40
CA LEU A 181 -3.39 5.16 -4.72
C LEU A 181 -4.77 5.61 -5.20
N ILE A 182 -5.02 6.91 -5.29
CA ILE A 182 -6.30 7.46 -5.77
C ILE A 182 -6.62 6.98 -7.18
N GLY A 183 -5.62 6.94 -8.07
CA GLY A 183 -5.79 6.39 -9.42
C GLY A 183 -6.28 4.93 -9.40
N LYS A 184 -5.73 4.09 -8.50
CA LYS A 184 -6.20 2.70 -8.32
C LYS A 184 -7.63 2.66 -7.78
N LEU A 185 -7.94 3.49 -6.79
CA LEU A 185 -9.27 3.53 -6.15
C LEU A 185 -10.36 3.94 -7.14
N LYS A 186 -10.10 4.91 -8.01
CA LYS A 186 -11.05 5.42 -9.00
C LYS A 186 -11.42 4.42 -10.12
N ASN A 187 -10.75 3.26 -10.21
CA ASN A 187 -11.05 2.22 -11.20
C ASN A 187 -12.47 1.62 -11.08
N ILE A 188 -13.19 1.84 -9.97
CA ILE A 188 -14.59 1.42 -9.83
C ILE A 188 -15.58 2.26 -10.64
N LEU A 189 -15.16 3.45 -11.08
CA LEU A 189 -15.95 4.34 -11.92
C LEU A 189 -16.04 3.74 -13.34
N PRO A 190 -17.25 3.59 -13.91
CA PRO A 190 -17.37 3.04 -15.25
C PRO A 190 -16.80 4.00 -16.29
N LYS A 191 -16.41 3.46 -17.45
CA LYS A 191 -15.93 4.27 -18.60
C LYS A 191 -16.97 5.26 -19.11
N ARG A 192 -18.26 5.02 -18.86
CA ARG A 192 -19.38 5.87 -19.27
C ARG A 192 -20.31 6.07 -18.07
N TYR A 193 -20.52 7.32 -17.73
CA TYR A 193 -21.52 7.82 -16.78
C TYR A 193 -22.03 9.16 -17.32
N GLU A 194 -23.24 9.54 -16.94
CA GLU A 194 -23.87 10.78 -17.39
C GLU A 194 -23.44 11.98 -16.55
N LYS A 195 -23.40 11.77 -15.23
CA LYS A 195 -23.07 12.83 -14.27
C LYS A 195 -22.55 12.24 -12.98
N ILE A 196 -21.54 12.86 -12.38
CA ILE A 196 -21.18 12.63 -10.98
C ILE A 196 -21.99 13.62 -10.12
N ASN A 197 -22.75 13.09 -9.16
CA ASN A 197 -23.51 13.87 -8.21
C ASN A 197 -22.67 14.23 -6.98
N ASN A 198 -21.88 13.27 -6.48
CA ASN A 198 -20.94 13.50 -5.40
C ASN A 198 -19.71 12.58 -5.53
N GLU A 199 -18.55 13.08 -5.13
CA GLU A 199 -17.29 12.34 -5.13
C GLU A 199 -16.51 12.69 -3.85
N ASN A 200 -16.01 11.67 -3.14
CA ASN A 200 -15.18 11.86 -1.96
C ASN A 200 -13.99 10.90 -1.97
N VAL A 201 -12.82 11.44 -1.64
CA VAL A 201 -11.57 10.69 -1.45
C VAL A 201 -11.04 11.01 -0.04
N MET A 202 -11.01 10.00 0.81
CA MET A 202 -10.47 10.08 2.17
C MET A 202 -9.17 9.29 2.25
N ILE A 203 -8.13 9.90 2.82
CA ILE A 203 -6.79 9.33 2.96
C ILE A 203 -6.42 9.28 4.44
N ALA A 204 -5.82 8.17 4.86
CA ALA A 204 -5.23 7.99 6.17
C ALA A 204 -3.76 7.59 6.06
N GLU A 205 -2.90 8.22 6.85
CA GLU A 205 -1.46 7.99 6.87
C GLU A 205 -1.03 7.40 8.21
N TYR A 206 -0.36 6.27 8.17
CA TYR A 206 0.10 5.57 9.36
C TYR A 206 1.60 5.31 9.26
N PHE A 207 2.35 5.88 10.19
CA PHE A 207 3.81 5.79 10.23
C PHE A 207 4.20 4.74 11.28
N TYR A 208 4.88 3.67 10.86
CA TYR A 208 5.31 2.57 11.71
C TYR A 208 6.83 2.56 11.85
N TYR A 209 7.29 2.70 13.08
CA TYR A 209 8.69 2.70 13.47
C TYR A 209 9.06 1.33 14.04
N ILE A 210 9.96 0.64 13.35
CA ILE A 210 10.37 -0.73 13.65
C ILE A 210 11.83 -0.70 14.14
N PRO A 211 12.13 -1.24 15.34
CA PRO A 211 13.49 -1.31 15.82
C PRO A 211 14.32 -2.23 14.93
N VAL A 212 15.51 -1.77 14.57
CA VAL A 212 16.48 -2.45 13.73
C VAL A 212 17.86 -2.20 14.31
N TYR A 213 18.69 -3.25 14.33
CA TYR A 213 20.09 -3.16 14.74
C TYR A 213 20.99 -3.24 13.53
N TYR A 214 21.89 -2.26 13.40
CA TYR A 214 23.00 -2.29 12.47
C TYR A 214 24.23 -2.78 13.21
N VAL A 215 24.75 -3.94 12.79
CA VAL A 215 25.94 -4.53 13.42
C VAL A 215 27.10 -4.51 12.44
N THR A 216 28.17 -3.81 12.81
CA THR A 216 29.43 -3.87 12.09
C THR A 216 30.26 -5.02 12.62
N LEU A 217 30.51 -6.02 11.79
CA LEU A 217 31.37 -7.15 12.07
C LEU A 217 32.79 -6.87 11.57
N LEU A 218 33.79 -7.20 12.39
CA LEU A 218 35.21 -7.13 12.04
C LEU A 218 35.79 -8.54 11.97
N LYS A 219 36.45 -8.87 10.87
CA LYS A 219 37.27 -10.08 10.72
C LYS A 219 38.72 -9.75 11.07
N ALA A 220 39.16 -10.15 12.26
CA ALA A 220 40.54 -9.96 12.72
C ALA A 220 41.40 -11.21 12.40
N PRO A 221 42.72 -11.05 12.13
CA PRO A 221 43.45 -9.77 12.01
C PRO A 221 43.32 -9.10 10.62
N GLU A 222 42.64 -9.73 9.66
CA GLU A 222 42.50 -9.26 8.27
C GLU A 222 42.02 -7.81 8.15
N GLY A 223 41.20 -7.35 9.08
CA GLY A 223 40.69 -5.98 9.14
C GLY A 223 39.44 -5.74 8.30
N SER A 224 38.96 -6.74 7.55
CA SER A 224 37.75 -6.58 6.73
C SER A 224 36.49 -6.43 7.58
N THR A 225 35.63 -5.51 7.18
CA THR A 225 34.37 -5.23 7.87
C THR A 225 33.16 -5.55 7.00
N LYS A 226 32.11 -6.06 7.62
CA LYS A 226 30.79 -6.23 6.99
C LYS A 226 29.70 -5.71 7.92
N MET A 227 28.69 -5.07 7.36
CA MET A 227 27.55 -4.59 8.14
C MET A 227 26.33 -5.47 7.86
N ILE A 228 25.59 -5.79 8.92
CA ILE A 228 24.32 -6.49 8.82
C ILE A 228 23.20 -5.70 9.50
N GLU A 229 22.01 -5.78 8.91
CA GLU A 229 20.74 -5.33 9.47
C GLU A 229 20.09 -6.52 10.19
N ILE A 230 19.68 -6.35 11.44
CA ILE A 230 18.90 -7.34 12.19
C ILE A 230 17.59 -6.68 12.61
N ASN A 231 16.46 -7.28 12.21
CA ASN A 231 15.15 -6.82 12.65
C ASN A 231 14.99 -7.06 14.16
N GLY A 232 14.75 -5.99 14.93
CA GLY A 232 14.65 -6.02 16.40
C GLY A 232 13.41 -6.72 16.95
N ILE A 233 12.48 -7.14 16.08
CA ILE A 233 11.28 -7.90 16.41
C ILE A 233 11.48 -9.37 15.98
N THR A 234 11.78 -9.59 14.70
CA THR A 234 11.77 -10.94 14.11
C THR A 234 13.13 -11.64 14.17
N GLY A 235 14.22 -10.92 14.42
CA GLY A 235 15.59 -11.44 14.32
C GLY A 235 16.05 -11.73 12.89
N GLU A 236 15.26 -11.36 11.87
CA GLU A 236 15.64 -11.55 10.45
C GLU A 236 16.92 -10.76 10.14
N VAL A 237 17.91 -11.43 9.56
CA VAL A 237 19.23 -10.87 9.22
C VAL A 237 19.31 -10.56 7.74
N ARG A 238 19.83 -9.37 7.40
CA ARG A 238 20.14 -8.97 6.01
C ARG A 238 21.55 -8.39 5.93
N GLU A 239 22.36 -8.85 4.97
CA GLU A 239 23.63 -8.19 4.67
C GLU A 239 23.37 -6.85 3.96
N ILE A 240 24.03 -5.80 4.42
CA ILE A 240 23.99 -4.48 3.79
C ILE A 240 25.22 -4.38 2.89
N LYS A 241 24.98 -4.16 1.60
CA LYS A 241 26.04 -3.98 0.60
C LYS A 241 26.54 -2.54 0.58
#